data_AF-A0AAU1FUW3-F1
#
_entry.id   AF-A0AAU1FUW3-F1
#
_cell.length_a   1.000
_cell.length_b   1.000
_cell.length_c   1.000
_cell.angle_alpha   90.00
_cell.angle_beta   90.00
_cell.angle_gamma   90.00
#
_symmetry.space_group_name_H-M   'P 1'
#
loop_
_entity.id
_entity.type
_entity.pdbx_description
1 polymer ?
#
loop_
_entity_poly.entity_id
_entity_poly.type
_entity_poly.pdbx_seq_one_letter_code
_entity_poly.pdbx_strand_id
1 'polypeptide(L)'
;MPGQSAPVVVAGGKLLCGHAGQIAVVTVSTRLTVGAKGVLLLGQEKDLAFLPPTPPPPPPLTPCTHVTMDNPPKPAPCITKAATTGTLATKLTVGGIAVLLKTTTGTTTTVVPNPVLPKDSTWSVSDPGQTRLLAM
;
A
#
# COMPACT_ATOMS: atom_id res chain seq x y z
N MET A 1 -7.44 6.23 -28.48
CA MET A 1 -8.20 5.95 -27.24
C MET A 1 -7.77 6.98 -26.21
N PRO A 2 -8.67 7.79 -25.63
CA PRO A 2 -8.27 8.71 -24.56
C PRO A 2 -7.67 7.89 -23.40
N GLY A 3 -6.43 8.20 -23.04
CA GLY A 3 -5.65 7.45 -22.05
C GLY A 3 -6.37 7.44 -20.71
N GLN A 4 -6.84 6.28 -20.29
CA GLN A 4 -7.53 6.14 -19.01
C GLN A 4 -6.49 6.29 -17.89
N SER A 5 -6.51 7.43 -17.21
CA SER A 5 -5.61 7.72 -16.09
C SER A 5 -5.76 6.66 -15.00
N ALA A 6 -4.63 6.14 -14.49
CA ALA A 6 -4.65 5.20 -13.37
C ALA A 6 -5.37 5.82 -12.16
N PRO A 7 -6.23 5.08 -11.45
CA PRO A 7 -6.91 5.61 -10.27
C PRO A 7 -5.91 6.00 -9.17
N VAL A 8 -6.22 7.07 -8.44
CA VAL A 8 -5.45 7.52 -7.27
C VAL A 8 -5.78 6.64 -6.07
N VAL A 9 -4.80 6.36 -5.21
CA VAL A 9 -5.03 5.62 -3.98
C VAL A 9 -5.64 6.53 -2.92
N VAL A 10 -6.76 6.12 -2.34
CA VAL A 10 -7.48 6.88 -1.30
C VAL A 10 -7.64 6.08 -0.01
N ALA A 11 -8.18 6.72 1.03
CA ALA A 11 -8.57 6.05 2.26
C ALA A 11 -9.45 4.82 1.98
N GLY A 12 -9.13 3.69 2.60
CA GLY A 12 -9.79 2.40 2.38
C GLY A 12 -9.30 1.64 1.14
N GLY A 13 -8.36 2.19 0.37
CA GLY A 13 -7.61 1.41 -0.61
C GLY A 13 -6.80 0.29 0.06
N LYS A 14 -6.34 -0.69 -0.72
CA LYS A 14 -5.61 -1.86 -0.26
C LYS A 14 -4.25 -1.98 -0.93
N LEU A 15 -3.23 -2.20 -0.11
CA LEU A 15 -1.89 -2.60 -0.56
C LEU A 15 -1.75 -4.12 -0.44
N LEU A 16 -0.89 -4.70 -1.26
CA LEU A 16 -0.59 -6.13 -1.31
C LEU A 16 0.93 -6.33 -1.28
N CYS A 17 1.44 -7.16 -0.38
CA CYS A 17 2.84 -7.58 -0.39
C CYS A 17 3.05 -8.83 -1.25
N GLY A 18 4.29 -9.11 -1.65
CA GLY A 18 4.67 -10.32 -2.39
C GLY A 18 4.32 -11.64 -1.68
N HIS A 19 4.02 -11.61 -0.38
CA HIS A 19 3.57 -12.75 0.44
C HIS A 19 2.05 -12.79 0.63
N ALA A 20 1.29 -12.27 -0.35
CA ALA A 20 -0.18 -12.24 -0.39
C ALA A 20 -0.88 -11.48 0.76
N GLY A 21 -0.13 -10.85 1.66
CA GLY A 21 -0.67 -10.05 2.75
C GLY A 21 -1.29 -8.75 2.24
N GLN A 22 -2.43 -8.36 2.80
CA GLN A 22 -3.14 -7.14 2.46
C GLN A 22 -3.25 -6.21 3.67
N ILE A 23 -3.19 -4.90 3.40
CA ILE A 23 -3.48 -3.85 4.38
C ILE A 23 -4.38 -2.79 3.79
N ALA A 24 -5.23 -2.21 4.64
CA ALA A 24 -5.99 -1.03 4.28
C ALA A 24 -5.17 0.25 4.49
N VAL A 25 -5.32 1.18 3.55
CA VAL A 25 -4.77 2.53 3.64
C VAL A 25 -5.66 3.34 4.58
N VAL A 26 -5.16 3.62 5.78
CA VAL A 26 -5.88 4.39 6.82
C VAL A 26 -5.32 5.80 6.99
N THR A 27 -4.02 5.97 6.81
CA THR A 27 -3.35 7.27 6.92
C THR A 27 -3.27 7.91 5.53
N VAL A 28 -3.95 9.03 5.35
CA VAL A 28 -4.01 9.77 4.08
C VAL A 28 -3.99 11.28 4.33
N SER A 29 -3.67 12.05 3.30
CA SER A 29 -3.85 13.50 3.32
C SER A 29 -5.32 13.87 3.07
N THR A 30 -5.87 14.75 3.90
CA THR A 30 -7.20 15.36 3.68
C THR A 30 -7.15 16.63 2.85
N ARG A 31 -5.95 17.11 2.49
CA ARG A 31 -5.77 18.32 1.66
C ARG A 31 -6.25 18.14 0.22
N LEU A 32 -6.33 16.90 -0.24
CA LEU A 32 -6.97 16.50 -1.49
C LEU A 32 -7.89 15.33 -1.17
N THR A 33 -9.13 15.39 -1.67
CA THR A 33 -10.07 14.29 -1.54
C THR A 33 -10.57 13.86 -2.91
N VAL A 34 -10.88 12.56 -3.04
CA VAL A 34 -11.63 12.02 -4.17
C VAL A 34 -12.78 11.21 -3.60
N GLY A 35 -14.02 11.52 -3.96
CA GLY A 35 -15.17 10.84 -3.36
C GLY A 35 -15.27 11.06 -1.84
N ALA A 36 -14.89 12.24 -1.33
CA ALA A 36 -14.76 12.58 0.10
C ALA A 36 -13.72 11.76 0.88
N LYS A 37 -12.89 10.95 0.20
CA LYS A 37 -11.80 10.18 0.79
C LYS A 37 -10.48 10.89 0.58
N GLY A 38 -9.69 11.03 1.65
CA GLY A 38 -8.33 11.58 1.54
C GLY A 38 -7.43 10.74 0.63
N VAL A 39 -6.46 11.39 0.01
CA VAL A 39 -5.53 10.78 -0.96
C VAL A 39 -4.24 10.36 -0.27
N LEU A 40 -3.72 9.19 -0.65
CA LEU A 40 -2.41 8.72 -0.21
C LEU A 40 -1.31 9.44 -0.98
N LEU A 41 -0.48 10.19 -0.26
CA LEU A 41 0.67 10.92 -0.81
C LEU A 41 1.96 10.10 -0.66
N LEU A 42 2.92 10.39 -1.53
CA LEU A 42 4.26 9.79 -1.45
C LEU A 42 4.86 9.92 -0.06
N GLY A 43 5.37 8.82 0.47
CA GLY A 43 5.98 8.70 1.78
C GLY A 43 4.99 8.36 2.89
N GLN A 44 3.68 8.54 2.69
CA GLN A 44 2.66 8.14 3.68
C GLN A 44 2.43 6.63 3.69
N GLU A 45 2.78 5.95 2.60
CA GLU A 45 2.79 4.50 2.50
C GLU A 45 3.97 3.85 3.21
N LYS A 46 4.95 4.62 3.71
CA LYS A 46 6.15 4.08 4.36
C LYS A 46 5.81 3.50 5.74
N ASP A 47 6.53 2.46 6.14
CA ASP A 47 6.49 1.86 7.47
C ASP A 47 5.11 1.24 7.82
N LEU A 48 4.28 0.95 6.81
CA LEU A 48 3.01 0.23 6.98
C LEU A 48 3.28 -1.28 7.03
N ALA A 49 2.86 -1.92 8.13
CA ALA A 49 3.06 -3.34 8.36
C ALA A 49 1.88 -4.16 7.84
N PHE A 50 2.17 -5.24 7.11
CA PHE A 50 1.20 -6.23 6.61
C PHE A 50 0.72 -7.18 7.70
N LEU A 51 0.16 -6.59 8.76
CA LEU A 51 -0.45 -7.25 9.90
C LEU A 51 -1.97 -7.29 9.73
N PRO A 52 -2.63 -8.39 10.14
CA PRO A 52 -4.08 -8.39 10.22
C PRO A 52 -4.53 -7.32 11.24
N PRO A 53 -5.39 -6.36 10.85
CA PRO A 53 -5.95 -5.39 11.78
C PRO A 53 -6.80 -6.08 12.86
N THR A 54 -6.83 -5.50 14.06
CA THR A 54 -7.65 -5.99 15.19
C THR A 54 -8.58 -4.87 15.67
N PRO A 55 -9.92 -5.04 15.61
CA PRO A 55 -10.64 -6.18 15.03
C PRO A 55 -10.52 -6.23 13.49
N PRO A 56 -10.65 -7.41 12.86
CA PRO A 56 -10.59 -7.53 11.41
C PRO A 56 -11.77 -6.79 10.74
N PRO A 57 -11.54 -6.02 9.67
CA PRO A 57 -12.62 -5.39 8.92
C PRO A 57 -13.42 -6.46 8.17
N PRO A 58 -14.71 -6.24 7.90
CA PRO A 58 -15.47 -7.06 6.96
C PRO A 58 -15.31 -6.53 5.51
N PRO A 59 -14.88 -7.34 4.53
CA PRO A 59 -14.34 -8.69 4.64
C PRO A 59 -12.89 -8.70 5.17
N PRO A 60 -12.46 -9.80 5.83
CA PRO A 60 -11.15 -9.86 6.46
C PRO A 60 -10.03 -9.69 5.43
N LEU A 61 -8.97 -8.98 5.83
CA LEU A 61 -7.76 -8.86 5.03
C LEU A 61 -6.89 -10.11 5.21
N THR A 62 -6.31 -10.57 4.10
CA THR A 62 -5.38 -11.71 4.12
C THR A 62 -4.10 -11.31 4.87
N PRO A 63 -3.65 -12.08 5.89
CA PRO A 63 -2.40 -11.78 6.57
C PRO A 63 -1.18 -12.12 5.69
N CYS A 64 -0.06 -11.45 5.93
CA CYS A 64 1.21 -11.76 5.29
C CYS A 64 1.71 -13.15 5.70
N THR A 65 2.06 -14.01 4.73
CA THR A 65 2.55 -15.38 5.00
C THR A 65 4.07 -15.46 5.24
N HIS A 66 4.75 -14.32 5.31
CA HIS A 66 6.20 -14.26 5.57
C HIS A 66 6.53 -14.68 7.01
N VAL A 67 7.56 -15.52 7.16
CA VAL A 67 7.98 -16.13 8.44
C VAL A 67 9.50 -16.07 8.63
N THR A 68 9.93 -16.27 9.87
CA THR A 68 11.35 -16.45 10.24
C THR A 68 11.86 -17.85 9.90
N MET A 69 13.19 -18.01 9.89
CA MET A 69 13.87 -19.31 9.81
C MET A 69 13.95 -20.04 11.16
N ASP A 70 13.27 -19.55 12.20
CA ASP A 70 13.23 -20.21 13.51
C ASP A 70 12.54 -21.58 13.45
N ASN A 71 12.77 -22.42 14.45
CA ASN A 71 12.03 -23.66 14.64
C ASN A 71 11.36 -23.66 16.03
N PRO A 72 10.03 -23.47 16.14
CA PRO A 72 9.07 -23.32 15.04
C PRO A 72 9.14 -21.93 14.35
N PRO A 73 8.75 -21.81 13.07
CA PRO A 73 8.71 -20.54 12.35
C PRO A 73 7.78 -19.54 13.02
N LYS A 74 8.19 -18.26 13.07
CA LYS A 74 7.38 -17.17 13.63
C LYS A 74 6.95 -16.20 12.54
N PRO A 75 5.80 -15.51 12.67
CA PRO A 75 5.41 -14.45 11.73
C PRO A 75 6.47 -13.35 11.62
N ALA A 76 6.83 -13.00 10.39
CA ALA A 76 7.76 -11.92 10.07
C ALA A 76 7.08 -10.97 9.07
N PRO A 77 6.10 -10.15 9.49
CA PRO A 77 5.29 -9.37 8.56
C PRO A 77 6.17 -8.44 7.70
N CYS A 78 5.77 -8.29 6.44
CA CYS A 78 6.33 -7.28 5.57
C CYS A 78 5.99 -5.88 6.07
N ILE A 79 6.92 -4.95 5.85
CA ILE A 79 6.76 -3.52 6.11
C ILE A 79 7.09 -2.79 4.81
N THR A 80 6.23 -1.88 4.39
CA THR A 80 6.44 -1.07 3.18
C THR A 80 7.61 -0.11 3.33
N LYS A 81 8.45 -0.01 2.30
CA LYS A 81 9.28 1.16 2.05
C LYS A 81 8.54 2.12 1.11
N ALA A 82 8.90 3.40 1.16
CA ALA A 82 8.31 4.39 0.27
C ALA A 82 8.49 3.98 -1.20
N ALA A 83 7.50 4.28 -2.03
CA ALA A 83 7.53 4.00 -3.46
C ALA A 83 8.68 4.78 -4.14
N THR A 84 9.24 4.19 -5.19
CA THR A 84 10.18 4.92 -6.05
C THR A 84 9.41 5.78 -7.05
N THR A 85 9.97 6.94 -7.38
CA THR A 85 9.30 8.02 -8.12
C THR A 85 8.77 7.63 -9.51
N GLY A 86 9.30 6.56 -10.11
CA GLY A 86 8.92 6.09 -11.46
C GLY A 86 7.49 5.54 -11.60
N THR A 87 6.75 5.36 -10.51
CA THR A 87 5.39 4.79 -10.53
C THR A 87 4.31 5.74 -9.98
N LEU A 88 4.64 7.03 -9.87
CA LEU A 88 3.81 8.08 -9.27
C LEU A 88 3.07 8.92 -10.32
N ALA A 89 2.04 9.64 -9.88
CA ALA A 89 1.42 10.67 -10.70
C ALA A 89 2.37 11.86 -10.88
N THR A 90 2.94 12.03 -12.07
CA THR A 90 3.83 13.16 -12.37
C THR A 90 3.10 14.50 -12.51
N LYS A 91 1.78 14.48 -12.72
CA LYS A 91 0.95 15.67 -12.95
C LYS A 91 0.07 16.07 -11.77
N LEU A 92 -0.08 15.21 -10.76
CA LEU A 92 -0.99 15.45 -9.64
C LEU A 92 -0.18 15.43 -8.33
N THR A 93 -0.02 16.61 -7.76
CA THR A 93 0.72 16.81 -6.51
C THR A 93 -0.11 17.63 -5.52
N VAL A 94 0.13 17.43 -4.23
CA VAL A 94 -0.49 18.18 -3.13
C VAL A 94 0.62 18.80 -2.32
N GLY A 95 0.76 20.12 -2.38
CA GLY A 95 1.88 20.83 -1.73
C GLY A 95 3.25 20.36 -2.25
N GLY A 96 3.36 20.00 -3.53
CA GLY A 96 4.59 19.48 -4.13
C GLY A 96 4.84 17.98 -3.92
N ILE A 97 4.00 17.29 -3.16
CA ILE A 97 4.11 15.84 -2.92
C ILE A 97 3.22 15.09 -3.91
N ALA A 98 3.80 14.14 -4.66
CA ALA A 98 3.06 13.33 -5.63
C ALA A 98 2.02 12.41 -4.96
N VAL A 99 0.89 12.20 -5.65
CA VAL A 99 -0.11 11.22 -5.21
C VAL A 99 0.25 9.81 -5.70
N LEU A 100 -0.12 8.80 -4.91
CA LEU A 100 0.03 7.39 -5.30
C LEU A 100 -1.08 6.98 -6.27
N LEU A 101 -0.72 6.13 -7.22
CA LEU A 101 -1.61 5.58 -8.25
C LEU A 101 -1.79 4.07 -8.07
N LYS A 102 -2.81 3.50 -8.70
CA LYS A 102 -3.03 2.04 -8.77
C LYS A 102 -1.82 1.27 -9.30
N THR A 103 -1.02 1.89 -10.16
CA THR A 103 0.19 1.29 -10.73
C THR A 103 1.41 1.46 -9.85
N THR A 104 1.29 2.11 -8.69
CA THR A 104 2.41 2.31 -7.78
C THR A 104 2.84 0.99 -7.16
N THR A 105 4.16 0.78 -7.14
CA THR A 105 4.82 -0.33 -6.47
C THR A 105 5.98 0.18 -5.63
N GLY A 106 6.36 -0.59 -4.62
CA GLY A 106 7.56 -0.32 -3.84
C GLY A 106 8.19 -1.60 -3.34
N THR A 107 9.22 -1.45 -2.51
CA THR A 107 9.89 -2.58 -1.86
C THR A 107 9.37 -2.77 -0.45
N THR A 108 9.45 -3.99 0.06
CA THR A 108 9.17 -4.30 1.46
C THR A 108 10.47 -4.59 2.21
N THR A 109 10.38 -4.56 3.53
CA THR A 109 11.40 -5.01 4.47
C THR A 109 10.73 -5.76 5.61
N THR A 110 11.52 -6.29 6.54
CA THR A 110 11.03 -6.77 7.84
C THR A 110 12.01 -6.36 8.92
N VAL A 111 11.53 -6.18 10.14
CA VAL A 111 12.35 -5.84 11.32
C VAL A 111 12.66 -7.07 12.18
N VAL A 112 12.14 -8.23 11.79
CA VAL A 112 12.33 -9.48 12.54
C VAL A 112 13.67 -10.11 12.12
N PRO A 113 14.52 -10.57 13.06
CA PRO A 113 15.77 -11.24 12.75
C PRO A 113 15.56 -12.57 12.03
N ASN A 114 16.57 -13.01 11.27
CA ASN A 114 16.57 -14.26 10.48
C ASN A 114 15.31 -14.49 9.64
N PRO A 115 14.83 -13.48 8.88
CA PRO A 115 13.68 -13.69 8.01
C PRO A 115 14.06 -14.66 6.90
N VAL A 116 13.10 -15.50 6.47
CA VAL A 116 13.26 -16.19 5.18
C VAL A 116 13.44 -15.12 4.12
N LEU A 117 14.51 -15.21 3.31
CA LEU A 117 14.73 -14.23 2.24
C LEU A 117 13.51 -14.21 1.32
N PRO A 118 12.86 -13.06 1.10
CA PRO A 118 11.67 -13.03 0.27
C PRO A 118 12.01 -13.42 -1.15
N LYS A 119 11.17 -14.28 -1.76
CA LYS A 119 11.18 -14.48 -3.20
C LYS A 119 10.84 -13.18 -3.94
N ASP A 120 9.97 -12.35 -3.33
CA ASP A 120 9.51 -11.07 -3.86
C ASP A 120 9.40 -10.03 -2.72
N SER A 121 10.44 -9.20 -2.53
CA SER A 121 10.46 -8.11 -1.53
C SER A 121 9.75 -6.86 -2.02
N THR A 122 8.52 -6.99 -2.51
CA THR A 122 7.76 -5.89 -3.12
C THR A 122 6.37 -5.74 -2.53
N TRP A 123 5.82 -4.54 -2.68
CA TRP A 123 4.40 -4.27 -2.48
C TRP A 123 3.82 -3.56 -3.70
N SER A 124 2.51 -3.72 -3.89
CA SER A 124 1.72 -3.09 -4.96
C SER A 124 0.37 -2.63 -4.43
N VAL A 125 -0.32 -1.79 -5.20
CA VAL A 125 -1.72 -1.42 -4.92
C VAL A 125 -2.64 -2.49 -5.52
N SER A 126 -3.38 -3.21 -4.67
CA SER A 126 -4.37 -4.19 -5.14
C SER A 126 -5.73 -3.55 -5.40
N ASP A 127 -6.10 -2.57 -4.59
CA ASP A 127 -7.32 -1.78 -4.74
C ASP A 127 -7.03 -0.31 -4.42
N PRO A 128 -7.23 0.64 -5.35
CA PRO A 128 -7.05 2.06 -5.05
C PRO A 128 -8.11 2.64 -4.11
N GLY A 129 -9.18 1.90 -3.78
CA GLY A 129 -10.28 2.36 -2.92
C GLY A 129 -11.35 3.17 -3.66
N GLN A 130 -11.26 3.20 -4.99
CA GLN A 130 -12.18 3.87 -5.90
C GLN A 130 -12.11 3.28 -7.31
N THR A 131 -13.21 3.35 -8.07
CA THR A 131 -13.26 2.87 -9.46
C THR A 131 -13.10 3.97 -10.50
N ARG A 132 -13.29 5.24 -10.12
CA ARG A 132 -13.18 6.42 -11.01
C ARG A 132 -12.70 7.63 -10.24
N LEU A 133 -11.86 8.46 -10.89
CA LEU A 133 -11.57 9.81 -10.44
C LEU A 133 -12.84 10.67 -10.62
N LEU A 134 -13.54 10.93 -9.53
CA LEU A 134 -14.63 11.91 -9.48
C LEU A 134 -14.04 13.23 -8.97
N ALA A 135 -13.84 14.18 -9.89
CA ALA A 135 -13.68 15.58 -9.52
C ALA A 135 -15.06 16.13 -9.15
N MET A 136 -15.18 16.72 -7.97
CA MET A 136 -16.34 17.51 -7.54
C MET A 136 -15.87 18.89 -7.12
#